data_AF-A0R5N6-F1
#
_entry.id   AF-A0R5N6-F1
#
_cell.length_a   1.000
_cell.length_b   1.000
_cell.length_c   1.000
_cell.angle_alpha   90.00
_cell.angle_beta   90.00
_cell.angle_gamma   90.00
#
_symmetry.space_group_name_H-M   'P 1'
#
loop_
_entity.id
_entity.type
_entity.pdbx_description
1 polymer ?
#
loop_
_entity_poly.entity_id
_entity_poly.type
_entity_poly.pdbx_seq_one_letter_code
_entity_poly.pdbx_strand_id
1 'polypeptide(L)'
;MRRNRIPAGVVSIFLCWNAISAGLAHADTGLAPGQVLRIGPSAGTGTPTGDYGIGATDLCEFMEFPSRVLQVCGDSFAGQAVGFGGWYSPIALHVESDSIDDPAGIRYNGVSGVDKPLLADPTPPGSSQLPAGVVSINRENYMMVTVTKDLTPQTSRLVKADAAKSSWPTVPGSVREASYLGGNQSQVSGYYDPIPTPDSPRGWVYIVANNFDRSGPVFLYRVPPQDFTDRAAWQGWSSVSGRWGDPATALWPDRVGEMSIRLIDGKAVLSYFNATTGNMEMRVADDPTQLGTAPVTTVVYASDWPDPAETLPPPEVNRLAQPYGGYISPASTLDEVRVFISQWNTRPRGGTPYRVIQYAVNPLKPWE
;
A
#
# COMPACT_ATOMS: atom_id res chain seq x y z
N MET A 1 76.10 37.51 -12.60
CA MET A 1 76.73 36.21 -12.91
C MET A 1 75.63 35.19 -13.18
N ARG A 2 75.70 34.52 -14.34
CA ARG A 2 75.06 33.24 -14.75
C ARG A 2 73.55 33.05 -14.43
N ARG A 3 72.69 33.11 -15.47
CA ARG A 3 71.99 31.96 -16.15
C ARG A 3 70.78 31.46 -15.32
N ASN A 4 69.54 31.34 -15.79
CA ASN A 4 69.01 31.04 -17.12
C ASN A 4 67.55 31.50 -17.29
N ARG A 5 67.11 31.37 -18.55
CA ARG A 5 65.98 31.96 -19.27
C ARG A 5 64.65 31.14 -19.24
N ILE A 6 63.54 31.88 -19.05
CA ILE A 6 62.23 31.94 -19.78
C ILE A 6 61.30 30.67 -19.89
N PRO A 7 60.06 30.74 -20.48
CA PRO A 7 58.75 30.62 -19.78
C PRO A 7 57.83 29.50 -20.35
N ALA A 8 56.63 29.30 -19.77
CA ALA A 8 55.44 28.74 -20.44
C ALA A 8 54.27 28.86 -19.45
N GLY A 9 53.12 29.44 -19.80
CA GLY A 9 52.17 28.88 -20.76
C GLY A 9 51.07 28.17 -19.97
N VAL A 10 50.08 28.94 -19.49
CA VAL A 10 48.91 28.42 -18.76
C VAL A 10 47.97 27.77 -19.78
N VAL A 11 47.85 26.44 -19.72
CA VAL A 11 46.83 25.68 -20.43
C VAL A 11 45.74 25.30 -19.42
N SER A 12 44.57 25.91 -19.56
CA SER A 12 43.36 25.53 -18.83
C SER A 12 42.77 24.26 -19.44
N ILE A 13 42.72 23.18 -18.67
CA ILE A 13 41.95 21.97 -19.01
C ILE A 13 40.60 22.07 -18.30
N PHE A 14 39.54 22.25 -19.10
CA PHE A 14 38.16 22.02 -18.69
C PHE A 14 37.96 20.51 -18.51
N LEU A 15 37.70 20.07 -17.29
CA LEU A 15 37.20 18.73 -16.98
C LEU A 15 35.70 18.83 -16.70
N CYS A 16 34.89 18.48 -17.71
CA CYS A 16 33.47 18.19 -17.52
C CYS A 16 33.34 16.90 -16.71
N TRP A 17 32.92 17.02 -15.45
CA TRP A 17 32.56 15.88 -14.64
C TRP A 17 31.14 15.43 -15.01
N ASN A 18 31.03 14.39 -15.83
CA ASN A 18 29.79 13.63 -15.93
C ASN A 18 29.65 12.84 -14.63
N ALA A 19 28.70 13.25 -13.78
CA ALA A 19 28.26 12.46 -12.65
C ALA A 19 27.41 11.30 -13.18
N ILE A 20 28.04 10.14 -13.35
CA ILE A 20 27.32 8.87 -13.42
C ILE A 20 26.84 8.60 -12.00
N SER A 21 25.53 8.73 -11.77
CA SER A 21 24.91 8.24 -10.53
C SER A 21 25.17 6.74 -10.44
N ALA A 22 26.08 6.35 -9.56
CA ALA A 22 26.23 4.97 -9.16
C ALA A 22 24.92 4.55 -8.49
N GLY A 23 24.21 3.59 -9.08
CA GLY A 23 23.06 2.96 -8.44
C GLY A 23 23.50 2.38 -7.10
N LEU A 24 22.74 2.70 -6.05
CA LEU A 24 22.85 2.02 -4.77
C LEU A 24 22.50 0.56 -5.02
N ALA A 25 23.47 -0.34 -4.79
CA ALA A 25 23.25 -1.76 -4.85
C ALA A 25 22.21 -2.13 -3.78
N HIS A 26 21.06 -2.64 -4.21
CA HIS A 26 20.13 -3.33 -3.33
C HIS A 26 20.85 -4.51 -2.70
N ALA A 27 20.74 -4.66 -1.38
CA ALA A 27 21.12 -5.91 -0.72
C ALA A 27 20.05 -6.94 -1.08
N ASP A 28 20.23 -7.57 -2.23
CA ASP A 28 19.39 -8.64 -2.75
C ASP A 28 19.34 -9.75 -1.70
N THR A 29 18.19 -9.97 -1.04
CA THR A 29 18.05 -11.03 -0.02
C THR A 29 18.28 -12.42 -0.61
N GLY A 30 18.36 -12.55 -1.95
CA GLY A 30 18.65 -13.80 -2.65
C GLY A 30 17.50 -14.80 -2.54
N LEU A 31 16.27 -14.32 -2.36
CA LEU A 31 15.08 -15.16 -2.27
C LEU A 31 14.86 -15.89 -3.60
N ALA A 32 14.63 -17.20 -3.53
CA ALA A 32 14.19 -17.97 -4.69
C ALA A 32 12.74 -17.62 -5.06
N PRO A 33 12.31 -17.81 -6.32
CA PRO A 33 10.91 -17.59 -6.71
C PRO A 33 9.92 -18.35 -5.80
N GLY A 34 8.90 -17.63 -5.32
CA GLY A 34 7.91 -18.08 -4.35
C GLY A 34 8.37 -18.04 -2.87
N GLN A 35 9.63 -17.71 -2.59
CA GLN A 35 10.15 -17.67 -1.23
C GLN A 35 9.74 -16.37 -0.52
N VAL A 36 9.48 -16.50 0.78
CA VAL A 36 9.09 -15.39 1.66
C VAL A 36 9.99 -15.40 2.89
N LEU A 37 10.36 -14.21 3.37
CA LEU A 37 11.08 -14.01 4.62
C LEU A 37 10.38 -12.91 5.43
N ARG A 38 10.10 -13.17 6.71
CA ARG A 38 9.65 -12.11 7.62
C ARG A 38 10.82 -11.24 8.03
N ILE A 39 10.70 -9.93 7.84
CA ILE A 39 11.66 -8.94 8.35
C ILE A 39 11.37 -8.68 9.83
N GLY A 40 10.15 -8.27 10.17
CA GLY A 40 9.74 -8.09 11.56
C GLY A 40 8.53 -7.17 11.76
N PRO A 41 8.03 -7.03 12.99
CA PRO A 41 7.04 -6.02 13.33
C PRO A 41 7.56 -4.62 13.01
N SER A 42 6.79 -3.83 12.25
CA SER A 42 7.15 -2.46 11.88
C SER A 42 6.39 -1.43 12.71
N ALA A 43 5.08 -1.62 12.91
CA ALA A 43 4.24 -0.64 13.61
C ALA A 43 3.23 -1.31 14.55
N GLY A 44 2.76 -0.58 15.57
CA GLY A 44 1.75 -1.03 16.52
C GLY A 44 2.33 -1.80 17.70
N THR A 45 1.59 -2.79 18.22
CA THR A 45 1.92 -3.47 19.48
C THR A 45 3.37 -3.97 19.51
N GLY A 46 4.12 -3.55 20.53
CA GLY A 46 5.49 -3.97 20.78
C GLY A 46 6.54 -3.34 19.85
N THR A 47 6.20 -2.26 19.14
CA THR A 47 7.11 -1.57 18.22
C THR A 47 7.45 -0.16 18.69
N PRO A 48 8.52 0.47 18.13
CA PRO A 48 8.91 1.84 18.46
C PRO A 48 7.86 2.91 18.12
N THR A 49 6.77 2.61 17.40
CA THR A 49 5.71 3.59 17.16
C THR A 49 5.05 4.07 18.46
N GLY A 50 5.19 3.30 19.55
CA GLY A 50 4.77 3.70 20.89
C GLY A 50 5.44 4.99 21.38
N ASP A 51 6.67 5.27 20.95
CA ASP A 51 7.40 6.51 21.30
C ASP A 51 6.74 7.77 20.69
N TYR A 52 5.95 7.58 19.64
CA TYR A 52 5.13 8.62 19.01
C TYR A 52 3.67 8.60 19.48
N GLY A 53 3.38 7.86 20.56
CA GLY A 53 2.02 7.74 21.11
C GLY A 53 1.10 6.84 20.29
N ILE A 54 1.65 5.92 19.49
CA ILE A 54 0.89 4.91 18.73
C ILE A 54 1.34 3.52 19.17
N GLY A 55 0.69 3.00 20.21
CA GLY A 55 0.99 1.68 20.77
C GLY A 55 0.35 0.52 20.02
N ALA A 56 -0.68 0.76 19.21
CA ALA A 56 -1.35 -0.26 18.42
C ALA A 56 -1.95 0.35 17.15
N THR A 57 -1.80 -0.31 15.99
CA THR A 57 -2.27 0.21 14.70
C THR A 57 -2.35 -0.89 13.65
N ASP A 58 -3.08 -0.64 12.56
CA ASP A 58 -3.14 -1.50 11.40
C ASP A 58 -3.17 -0.77 10.05
N LEU A 59 -3.31 -1.55 8.99
CA LEU A 59 -3.34 -1.18 7.58
C LEU A 59 -2.00 -0.59 7.11
N CYS A 60 -1.71 0.67 7.44
CA CYS A 60 -0.46 1.35 7.12
C CYS A 60 -0.03 1.26 5.64
N GLU A 61 -0.89 1.77 4.73
CA GLU A 61 -0.63 1.82 3.28
C GLU A 61 0.29 2.99 2.90
N PHE A 62 1.21 2.76 1.96
CA PHE A 62 2.17 3.79 1.54
C PHE A 62 1.58 4.86 0.62
N MET A 63 1.92 6.11 0.92
CA MET A 63 1.77 7.27 0.04
C MET A 63 3.13 7.94 -0.19
N GLU A 64 3.53 8.05 -1.45
CA GLU A 64 4.76 8.73 -1.84
C GLU A 64 4.47 10.16 -2.26
N PHE A 65 5.10 11.11 -1.59
CA PHE A 65 5.07 12.53 -1.96
C PHE A 65 6.48 12.99 -2.31
N PRO A 66 6.64 14.05 -3.13
CA PRO A 66 7.96 14.59 -3.45
C PRO A 66 8.81 14.96 -2.23
N SER A 67 8.19 15.30 -1.10
CA SER A 67 8.87 15.74 0.12
C SER A 67 9.06 14.65 1.17
N ARG A 68 8.34 13.52 1.10
CA ARG A 68 8.37 12.44 2.10
C ARG A 68 7.50 11.25 1.69
N VAL A 69 7.71 10.14 2.38
CA VAL A 69 6.84 8.97 2.34
C VAL A 69 6.03 8.90 3.63
N LEU A 70 4.74 8.60 3.52
CA LEU A 70 3.84 8.35 4.64
C LEU A 70 3.31 6.91 4.57
N GLN A 71 3.00 6.34 5.73
CA GLN A 71 2.09 5.19 5.82
C GLN A 71 0.80 5.62 6.49
N VAL A 72 -0.33 5.56 5.76
CA VAL A 72 -1.66 5.87 6.31
C VAL A 72 -2.24 4.62 6.96
N CYS A 73 -2.50 4.72 8.26
CA CYS A 73 -2.95 3.59 9.07
C CYS A 73 -4.43 3.73 9.44
N GLY A 74 -5.05 2.60 9.74
CA GLY A 74 -6.46 2.52 10.13
C GLY A 74 -6.71 2.97 11.55
N ASP A 75 -7.52 2.20 12.28
CA ASP A 75 -7.76 2.47 13.68
C ASP A 75 -6.44 2.34 14.45
N SER A 76 -6.14 3.35 15.27
CA SER A 76 -4.87 3.45 15.98
C SER A 76 -5.11 3.88 17.42
N PHE A 77 -4.34 3.30 18.33
CA PHE A 77 -4.51 3.48 19.77
C PHE A 77 -3.20 3.88 20.43
N ALA A 78 -3.28 4.77 21.41
CA ALA A 78 -2.10 5.18 22.18
C ALA A 78 -1.53 4.06 23.06
N GLY A 79 -2.38 3.16 23.56
CA GLY A 79 -2.00 1.97 24.30
C GLY A 79 -1.59 0.80 23.40
N GLN A 80 -1.06 -0.25 24.02
CA GLN A 80 -0.49 -1.43 23.33
C GLN A 80 -1.53 -2.44 22.80
N ALA A 81 -2.81 -2.07 22.77
CA ALA A 81 -3.92 -2.92 22.39
C ALA A 81 -5.12 -2.09 21.89
N VAL A 82 -5.99 -2.71 21.09
CA VAL A 82 -7.24 -2.10 20.64
C VAL A 82 -8.08 -1.62 21.82
N GLY A 83 -8.49 -0.35 21.79
CA GLY A 83 -9.32 0.28 22.81
C GLY A 83 -8.56 0.83 24.04
N PHE A 84 -7.23 0.77 24.07
CA PHE A 84 -6.44 1.29 25.18
C PHE A 84 -5.86 2.67 24.84
N GLY A 85 -6.14 3.68 25.67
CA GLY A 85 -5.67 5.05 25.45
C GLY A 85 -6.50 5.83 24.41
N GLY A 86 -5.94 6.92 23.87
CA GLY A 86 -6.59 7.70 22.81
C GLY A 86 -6.79 6.86 21.54
N TRP A 87 -7.90 7.07 20.85
CA TRP A 87 -8.27 6.40 19.59
C TRP A 87 -8.25 7.41 18.43
N TYR A 88 -7.53 7.08 17.37
CA TYR A 88 -7.33 7.90 16.17
C TYR A 88 -7.67 7.10 14.92
N SER A 89 -8.34 7.71 13.95
CA SER A 89 -8.82 7.04 12.73
C SER A 89 -9.09 8.06 11.61
N PRO A 90 -8.25 8.13 10.57
CA PRO A 90 -6.93 7.51 10.39
C PRO A 90 -5.78 8.35 10.97
N ILE A 91 -4.58 7.76 11.06
CA ILE A 91 -3.29 8.45 11.27
C ILE A 91 -2.38 8.29 10.05
N ALA A 92 -1.29 9.06 10.00
CA ALA A 92 -0.20 8.84 9.04
C ALA A 92 1.15 8.83 9.74
N LEU A 93 1.83 7.68 9.72
CA LEU A 93 3.21 7.55 10.19
C LEU A 93 4.18 8.16 9.16
N HIS A 94 5.19 8.89 9.63
CA HIS A 94 6.21 9.52 8.78
C HIS A 94 7.38 8.55 8.63
N VAL A 95 7.58 8.06 7.41
CA VAL A 95 8.62 7.07 7.11
C VAL A 95 9.98 7.75 6.99
N GLU A 96 11.00 7.18 7.63
CA GLU A 96 12.39 7.53 7.36
C GLU A 96 12.78 6.99 5.99
N SER A 97 13.02 7.88 5.01
CA SER A 97 13.18 7.46 3.61
C SER A 97 14.39 6.56 3.36
N ASP A 98 15.43 6.64 4.19
CA ASP A 98 16.60 5.76 4.12
C ASP A 98 16.35 4.35 4.70
N SER A 99 15.21 4.14 5.38
CA SER A 99 14.81 2.84 5.94
C SER A 99 13.97 1.99 4.99
N ILE A 100 13.52 2.54 3.86
CA ILE A 100 12.59 1.85 2.93
C ILE A 100 13.20 0.53 2.42
N ASP A 101 14.48 0.57 2.03
CA ASP A 101 15.24 -0.57 1.51
C ASP A 101 16.15 -1.22 2.56
N ASP A 102 16.11 -0.75 3.80
CA ASP A 102 16.94 -1.27 4.88
C ASP A 102 16.55 -2.72 5.21
N PRO A 103 17.48 -3.69 5.19
CA PRO A 103 17.18 -5.09 5.52
C PRO A 103 16.72 -5.28 6.98
N ALA A 104 17.01 -4.32 7.88
CA ALA A 104 16.50 -4.35 9.25
C ALA A 104 15.02 -3.92 9.37
N GLY A 105 14.45 -3.39 8.29
CA GLY A 105 13.06 -2.95 8.23
C GLY A 105 12.88 -1.44 8.37
N ILE A 106 11.64 -1.01 8.12
CA ILE A 106 11.27 0.40 8.09
C ILE A 106 11.34 1.05 9.47
N ARG A 107 11.63 2.36 9.48
CA ARG A 107 11.63 3.21 10.67
C ARG A 107 10.74 4.43 10.47
N TYR A 108 10.35 5.02 11.59
CA TYR A 108 9.46 6.18 11.62
C TYR A 108 10.05 7.30 12.48
N ASN A 109 9.85 8.54 12.04
CA ASN A 109 10.31 9.75 12.72
C ASN A 109 9.18 10.70 13.16
N GLY A 110 7.92 10.25 13.08
CA GLY A 110 6.78 11.04 13.49
C GLY A 110 5.43 10.46 13.08
N VAL A 111 4.37 11.17 13.46
CA VAL A 111 2.98 10.83 13.15
C VAL A 111 2.15 12.09 12.93
N SER A 112 1.20 12.04 11.99
CA SER A 112 0.11 13.00 11.80
C SER A 112 -1.23 12.34 12.10
N GLY A 113 -2.26 13.12 12.45
CA GLY A 113 -3.61 12.60 12.72
C GLY A 113 -3.94 12.40 14.20
N VAL A 114 -2.98 12.64 15.09
CA VAL A 114 -3.12 12.48 16.55
C VAL A 114 -3.60 13.77 17.21
N ASP A 115 -2.85 14.86 17.07
CA ASP A 115 -3.20 16.17 17.66
C ASP A 115 -4.29 16.91 16.88
N LYS A 116 -4.28 16.74 15.55
CA LYS A 116 -5.25 17.29 14.62
C LYS A 116 -5.71 16.17 13.70
N PRO A 117 -7.02 16.04 13.43
CA PRO A 117 -7.54 15.04 12.52
C PRO A 117 -6.85 15.08 11.15
N LEU A 118 -6.52 13.90 10.63
CA LEU A 118 -5.92 13.78 9.31
C LEU A 118 -6.91 14.16 8.20
N LEU A 119 -8.21 13.92 8.43
CA LEU A 119 -9.30 14.21 7.50
C LEU A 119 -10.02 15.50 7.91
N ALA A 120 -10.52 16.25 6.92
CA ALA A 120 -11.31 17.46 7.17
C ALA A 120 -12.69 17.14 7.77
N ASP A 121 -13.34 16.08 7.27
CA ASP A 121 -14.67 15.69 7.74
C ASP A 121 -14.55 14.92 9.07
N PRO A 122 -15.36 15.27 10.08
CA PRO A 122 -15.30 14.62 11.38
C PRO A 122 -15.80 13.17 11.30
N THR A 123 -15.23 12.32 12.14
CA THR A 123 -15.71 10.94 12.29
C THR A 123 -17.09 10.93 12.93
N PRO A 124 -18.11 10.31 12.31
CA PRO A 124 -19.43 10.20 12.92
C PRO A 124 -19.37 9.46 14.27
N PRO A 125 -20.24 9.78 15.25
CA PRO A 125 -20.24 9.12 16.55
C PRO A 125 -20.38 7.59 16.43
N GLY A 126 -19.48 6.87 17.11
CA GLY A 126 -19.47 5.39 17.11
C GLY A 126 -19.10 4.75 15.76
N SER A 127 -18.40 5.48 14.89
CA SER A 127 -17.92 5.01 13.59
C SER A 127 -16.40 5.14 13.49
N SER A 128 -15.79 4.45 12.52
CA SER A 128 -14.39 4.66 12.10
C SER A 128 -14.36 5.31 10.72
N GLN A 129 -13.27 5.99 10.39
CA GLN A 129 -12.96 6.43 9.03
C GLN A 129 -11.68 5.74 8.58
N LEU A 130 -11.81 4.66 7.81
CA LEU A 130 -10.69 3.79 7.49
C LEU A 130 -10.13 4.09 6.10
N PRO A 131 -8.80 4.08 5.93
CA PRO A 131 -8.19 4.09 4.61
C PRO A 131 -8.59 2.80 3.90
N ALA A 132 -9.15 2.95 2.72
CA ALA A 132 -9.70 1.87 1.90
C ALA A 132 -9.00 1.80 0.54
N GLY A 133 -7.74 2.25 0.48
CA GLY A 133 -6.94 2.28 -0.75
C GLY A 133 -6.33 3.62 -1.07
N VAL A 134 -5.11 3.59 -1.62
CA VAL A 134 -4.42 4.74 -2.20
C VAL A 134 -4.33 4.59 -3.72
N VAL A 135 -4.46 5.72 -4.41
CA VAL A 135 -4.16 5.85 -5.84
C VAL A 135 -3.26 7.06 -6.04
N SER A 136 -2.06 6.82 -6.57
CA SER A 136 -1.09 7.85 -6.89
C SER A 136 -1.14 8.21 -8.37
N ILE A 137 -1.34 9.48 -8.68
CA ILE A 137 -1.43 10.00 -10.06
C ILE A 137 -0.55 11.24 -10.15
N ASN A 138 0.49 11.21 -10.99
CA ASN A 138 1.38 12.36 -11.22
C ASN A 138 1.89 13.04 -9.93
N ARG A 139 2.37 12.26 -8.96
CA ARG A 139 2.88 12.72 -7.64
C ARG A 139 1.83 13.29 -6.71
N GLU A 140 0.56 13.19 -7.06
CA GLU A 140 -0.54 13.48 -6.16
C GLU A 140 -1.16 12.18 -5.66
N ASN A 141 -1.59 12.17 -4.39
CA ASN A 141 -2.19 11.00 -3.78
C ASN A 141 -3.67 11.25 -3.49
N TYR A 142 -4.49 10.31 -3.92
CA TYR A 142 -5.89 10.21 -3.54
C TYR A 142 -6.06 8.99 -2.64
N MET A 143 -6.84 9.16 -1.58
CA MET A 143 -7.18 8.07 -0.68
C MET A 143 -8.68 7.82 -0.74
N MET A 144 -9.09 6.56 -0.94
CA MET A 144 -10.45 6.17 -0.62
C MET A 144 -10.58 6.07 0.89
N VAL A 145 -11.56 6.75 1.46
CA VAL A 145 -11.95 6.61 2.86
C VAL A 145 -13.32 5.96 2.90
N THR A 146 -13.45 4.91 3.70
CA THR A 146 -14.73 4.27 3.99
C THR A 146 -15.10 4.49 5.44
N VAL A 147 -16.28 5.06 5.65
CA VAL A 147 -16.89 5.23 6.97
C VAL A 147 -17.54 3.91 7.34
N THR A 148 -17.18 3.36 8.50
CA THR A 148 -17.69 2.08 8.97
C THR A 148 -18.30 2.21 10.35
N LYS A 149 -19.29 1.36 10.64
CA LYS A 149 -19.80 1.14 11.98
C LYS A 149 -19.73 -0.35 12.26
N ASP A 150 -18.98 -0.75 13.29
CA ASP A 150 -18.70 -2.15 13.60
C ASP A 150 -18.20 -2.92 12.36
N LEU A 151 -17.27 -2.28 11.61
CA LEU A 151 -16.73 -2.75 10.31
C LEU A 151 -17.75 -2.92 9.17
N THR A 152 -19.02 -2.53 9.38
CA THR A 152 -20.02 -2.49 8.31
C THR A 152 -19.90 -1.16 7.55
N PRO A 153 -19.59 -1.17 6.25
CA PRO A 153 -19.40 0.05 5.48
C PRO A 153 -20.72 0.82 5.31
N GLN A 154 -20.66 2.13 5.52
CA GLN A 154 -21.80 3.05 5.39
C GLN A 154 -21.68 3.89 4.11
N THR A 155 -20.57 4.63 3.99
CA THR A 155 -20.28 5.48 2.84
C THR A 155 -18.79 5.42 2.49
N SER A 156 -18.45 5.77 1.26
CA SER A 156 -17.07 5.88 0.78
C SER A 156 -16.87 7.18 0.01
N ARG A 157 -15.66 7.74 0.05
CA ARG A 157 -15.32 8.98 -0.67
C ARG A 157 -13.83 9.06 -0.97
N LEU A 158 -13.48 9.84 -1.99
CA LEU A 158 -12.09 10.17 -2.27
C LEU A 158 -11.68 11.38 -1.43
N VAL A 159 -10.47 11.33 -0.88
CA VAL A 159 -9.82 12.42 -0.14
C VAL A 159 -8.52 12.77 -0.84
N LYS A 160 -8.23 14.07 -0.97
CA LYS A 160 -6.97 14.55 -1.53
C LYS A 160 -5.93 14.71 -0.42
N ALA A 161 -4.90 13.87 -0.43
CA ALA A 161 -3.87 13.90 0.61
C ALA A 161 -2.79 14.95 0.32
N ASP A 162 -2.26 15.58 1.36
CA ASP A 162 -1.14 16.52 1.32
C ASP A 162 -0.24 16.30 2.54
N ALA A 163 0.98 15.80 2.30
CA ALA A 163 1.88 15.40 3.38
C ALA A 163 2.32 16.55 4.30
N ALA A 164 2.14 17.80 3.89
CA ALA A 164 2.49 18.98 4.69
C ALA A 164 1.31 19.52 5.52
N LYS A 165 0.11 18.96 5.37
CA LYS A 165 -1.11 19.48 6.00
C LYS A 165 -1.86 18.41 6.79
N SER A 166 -2.59 18.86 7.80
CA SER A 166 -3.71 18.11 8.40
C SER A 166 -5.00 18.41 7.63
N SER A 167 -6.12 17.81 8.04
CA SER A 167 -7.46 18.13 7.53
C SER A 167 -7.56 18.00 6.01
N TRP A 168 -7.15 16.85 5.48
CA TRP A 168 -7.23 16.53 4.06
C TRP A 168 -8.68 16.60 3.56
N PRO A 169 -8.94 17.38 2.50
CA PRO A 169 -10.29 17.64 2.04
C PRO A 169 -10.86 16.44 1.28
N THR A 170 -12.14 16.19 1.49
CA THR A 170 -12.94 15.35 0.61
C THR A 170 -12.98 15.94 -0.80
N VAL A 171 -12.76 15.09 -1.81
CA VAL A 171 -12.89 15.46 -3.20
C VAL A 171 -14.37 15.73 -3.51
N PRO A 172 -14.74 16.91 -4.01
CA PRO A 172 -16.14 17.26 -4.29
C PRO A 172 -16.83 16.24 -5.20
N GLY A 173 -18.07 15.85 -4.85
CA GLY A 173 -18.87 14.91 -5.64
C GLY A 173 -18.42 13.44 -5.59
N SER A 174 -17.41 13.08 -4.80
CA SER A 174 -16.89 11.71 -4.72
C SER A 174 -17.61 10.79 -3.73
N VAL A 175 -18.46 11.34 -2.86
CA VAL A 175 -19.19 10.58 -1.84
C VAL A 175 -20.17 9.61 -2.49
N ARG A 176 -20.17 8.36 -2.04
CA ARG A 176 -21.07 7.29 -2.46
C ARG A 176 -21.52 6.48 -1.26
N GLU A 177 -22.76 5.99 -1.29
CA GLU A 177 -23.21 4.92 -0.39
C GLU A 177 -22.32 3.68 -0.55
N ALA A 178 -22.16 2.89 0.53
CA ALA A 178 -21.38 1.66 0.48
C ALA A 178 -21.88 0.69 -0.60
N SER A 179 -23.17 0.72 -0.92
CA SER A 179 -23.81 -0.13 -1.94
C SER A 179 -23.60 0.34 -3.39
N TYR A 180 -22.89 1.44 -3.63
CA TYR A 180 -22.66 1.95 -4.98
C TYR A 180 -22.04 0.89 -5.89
N LEU A 181 -22.64 0.69 -7.06
CA LEU A 181 -22.31 -0.40 -7.99
C LEU A 181 -22.27 -1.78 -7.33
N GLY A 182 -23.25 -2.05 -6.46
CA GLY A 182 -23.37 -3.34 -5.76
C GLY A 182 -22.33 -3.56 -4.66
N GLY A 183 -21.64 -2.50 -4.21
CA GLY A 183 -20.58 -2.59 -3.21
C GLY A 183 -19.16 -2.52 -3.77
N ASN A 184 -19.01 -2.72 -5.08
CA ASN A 184 -17.74 -3.07 -5.76
C ASN A 184 -16.73 -1.93 -5.90
N GLN A 185 -16.94 -0.79 -5.24
CA GLN A 185 -16.01 0.34 -5.25
C GLN A 185 -15.92 1.04 -3.87
N SER A 186 -16.19 0.33 -2.77
CA SER A 186 -16.01 0.87 -1.42
C SER A 186 -14.60 0.61 -0.86
N GLN A 187 -13.77 -0.14 -1.59
CA GLN A 187 -12.34 -0.30 -1.34
C GLN A 187 -11.63 -0.43 -2.69
N VAL A 188 -10.44 0.16 -2.79
CA VAL A 188 -9.69 0.30 -4.05
C VAL A 188 -8.19 0.11 -3.82
N SER A 189 -7.44 -0.02 -4.90
CA SER A 189 -6.02 0.34 -4.98
C SER A 189 -5.72 0.63 -6.44
N GLY A 190 -4.72 1.48 -6.74
CA GLY A 190 -4.44 1.81 -8.13
C GLY A 190 -3.07 2.42 -8.38
N TYR A 191 -2.64 2.32 -9.62
CA TYR A 191 -1.44 2.96 -10.13
C TYR A 191 -1.74 3.73 -11.41
N TYR A 192 -0.87 4.71 -11.71
CA TYR A 192 -0.92 5.48 -12.94
C TYR A 192 0.18 5.00 -13.89
N ASP A 193 -0.22 4.57 -15.08
CA ASP A 193 0.65 4.30 -16.21
C ASP A 193 0.64 5.52 -17.15
N PRO A 194 1.75 6.27 -17.27
CA PRO A 194 1.81 7.46 -18.12
C PRO A 194 1.95 7.16 -19.62
N ILE A 195 2.02 5.89 -20.04
CA ILE A 195 2.18 5.53 -21.46
C ILE A 195 0.91 5.92 -22.24
N PRO A 196 1.02 6.83 -23.23
CA PRO A 196 -0.14 7.34 -23.94
C PRO A 196 -0.74 6.29 -24.87
N THR A 197 -2.08 6.26 -24.95
CA THR A 197 -2.84 5.52 -25.96
C THR A 197 -3.74 6.47 -26.74
N PRO A 198 -4.31 6.08 -27.91
CA PRO A 198 -5.23 6.94 -28.65
C PRO A 198 -6.42 7.43 -27.81
N ASP A 199 -6.95 6.56 -26.95
CA ASP A 199 -8.10 6.83 -26.09
C ASP A 199 -7.74 7.57 -24.80
N SER A 200 -6.47 7.54 -24.38
CA SER A 200 -5.98 8.35 -23.27
C SER A 200 -4.57 8.88 -23.56
N PRO A 201 -4.46 10.06 -24.18
CA PRO A 201 -3.17 10.67 -24.53
C PRO A 201 -2.28 11.01 -23.32
N ARG A 202 -2.82 10.93 -22.10
CA ARG A 202 -2.08 11.11 -20.85
C ARG A 202 -1.85 9.79 -20.11
N GLY A 203 -2.06 8.65 -20.76
CA GLY A 203 -1.98 7.33 -20.13
C GLY A 203 -3.17 7.02 -19.23
N TRP A 204 -3.12 5.91 -18.50
CA TRP A 204 -4.26 5.35 -17.77
C TRP A 204 -3.99 5.24 -16.28
N VAL A 205 -5.04 5.46 -15.50
CA VAL A 205 -5.06 5.02 -14.10
C VAL A 205 -5.77 3.67 -14.07
N TYR A 206 -5.09 2.64 -13.59
CA TYR A 206 -5.64 1.31 -13.39
C TYR A 206 -6.02 1.14 -11.92
N ILE A 207 -7.21 0.58 -11.68
CA ILE A 207 -7.81 0.53 -10.35
C ILE A 207 -8.36 -0.87 -10.14
N VAL A 208 -7.88 -1.56 -9.11
CA VAL A 208 -8.58 -2.73 -8.56
C VAL A 208 -9.56 -2.25 -7.51
N ALA A 209 -10.77 -2.79 -7.52
CA ALA A 209 -11.82 -2.38 -6.58
C ALA A 209 -12.72 -3.55 -6.18
N ASN A 210 -13.24 -3.48 -4.96
CA ASN A 210 -14.16 -4.44 -4.36
C ASN A 210 -15.01 -3.73 -3.28
N ASN A 211 -15.61 -4.53 -2.41
CA ASN A 211 -16.33 -4.09 -1.24
C ASN A 211 -15.49 -4.15 0.04
N PHE A 212 -15.62 -3.13 0.89
CA PHE A 212 -14.81 -2.96 2.10
C PHE A 212 -14.95 -4.11 3.12
N ASP A 213 -16.14 -4.70 3.24
CA ASP A 213 -16.45 -5.80 4.16
C ASP A 213 -15.94 -7.17 3.67
N ARG A 214 -15.17 -7.22 2.58
CA ARG A 214 -14.47 -8.42 2.08
C ARG A 214 -15.42 -9.56 1.69
N SER A 215 -16.69 -9.26 1.43
CA SER A 215 -17.70 -10.28 1.11
C SER A 215 -17.76 -10.63 -0.37
N GLY A 216 -17.10 -9.85 -1.24
CA GLY A 216 -17.12 -10.00 -2.69
C GLY A 216 -15.73 -10.15 -3.32
N PRO A 217 -15.70 -10.40 -4.65
CA PRO A 217 -14.46 -10.55 -5.41
C PRO A 217 -13.87 -9.19 -5.82
N VAL A 218 -12.72 -9.24 -6.49
CA VAL A 218 -12.07 -8.06 -7.07
C VAL A 218 -12.46 -7.84 -8.54
N PHE A 219 -12.62 -6.57 -8.89
CA PHE A 219 -12.91 -6.07 -10.23
C PHE A 219 -11.80 -5.12 -10.67
N LEU A 220 -11.60 -5.01 -11.99
CA LEU A 220 -10.62 -4.11 -12.57
C LEU A 220 -11.31 -2.99 -13.35
N TYR A 221 -10.80 -1.78 -13.17
CA TYR A 221 -11.22 -0.59 -13.88
C TYR A 221 -10.02 0.17 -14.44
N ARG A 222 -10.28 1.02 -15.44
CA ARG A 222 -9.35 2.06 -15.87
C ARG A 222 -10.06 3.38 -16.10
N VAL A 223 -9.32 4.48 -16.04
CA VAL A 223 -9.85 5.83 -16.33
C VAL A 223 -8.71 6.76 -16.79
N PRO A 224 -8.95 7.74 -17.69
CA PRO A 224 -7.98 8.80 -17.92
C PRO A 224 -7.72 9.59 -16.62
N PRO A 225 -6.49 10.06 -16.38
CA PRO A 225 -6.13 10.65 -15.08
C PRO A 225 -6.94 11.90 -14.71
N GLN A 226 -7.38 12.70 -15.69
CA GLN A 226 -8.21 13.88 -15.43
C GLN A 226 -9.63 13.56 -14.94
N ASP A 227 -10.12 12.35 -15.21
CA ASP A 227 -11.48 11.94 -14.89
C ASP A 227 -11.53 11.02 -13.65
N PHE A 228 -10.37 10.72 -13.05
CA PHE A 228 -10.24 9.78 -11.93
C PHE A 228 -11.19 10.07 -10.76
N THR A 229 -11.41 11.34 -10.43
CA THR A 229 -12.24 11.72 -9.29
C THR A 229 -13.73 11.44 -9.51
N ASP A 230 -14.16 11.30 -10.77
CA ASP A 230 -15.50 10.83 -11.09
C ASP A 230 -15.52 9.31 -11.20
N ARG A 231 -15.95 8.67 -10.12
CA ARG A 231 -16.08 7.21 -10.04
C ARG A 231 -17.04 6.60 -11.06
N ALA A 232 -17.98 7.39 -11.60
CA ALA A 232 -18.89 6.92 -12.64
C ALA A 232 -18.22 6.83 -14.02
N ALA A 233 -17.09 7.52 -14.22
CA ALA A 233 -16.32 7.49 -15.46
C ALA A 233 -15.38 6.28 -15.57
N TRP A 234 -15.22 5.49 -14.49
CA TRP A 234 -14.33 4.35 -14.46
C TRP A 234 -14.83 3.22 -15.37
N GLN A 235 -14.02 2.86 -16.36
CA GLN A 235 -14.34 1.83 -17.34
C GLN A 235 -14.02 0.45 -16.76
N GLY A 236 -15.04 -0.39 -16.59
CA GLY A 236 -14.86 -1.76 -16.12
C GLY A 236 -14.19 -2.67 -17.16
N TRP A 237 -13.40 -3.63 -16.70
CA TRP A 237 -12.88 -4.73 -17.52
C TRP A 237 -13.85 -5.92 -17.47
N SER A 238 -14.21 -6.44 -18.63
CA SER A 238 -14.93 -7.71 -18.75
C SER A 238 -14.00 -8.81 -19.27
N SER A 239 -13.66 -9.77 -18.43
CA SER A 239 -12.95 -11.00 -18.81
C SER A 239 -13.78 -11.90 -19.73
N VAL A 240 -15.10 -11.74 -19.76
CA VAL A 240 -16.00 -12.50 -20.65
C VAL A 240 -15.95 -11.97 -22.08
N SER A 241 -16.02 -10.65 -22.27
CA SER A 241 -15.98 -10.04 -23.61
C SER A 241 -14.58 -9.64 -24.06
N GLY A 242 -13.61 -9.55 -23.15
CA GLY A 242 -12.26 -9.06 -23.41
C GLY A 242 -12.22 -7.56 -23.70
N ARG A 243 -13.13 -6.77 -23.12
CA ARG A 243 -13.27 -5.33 -23.42
C ARG A 243 -13.38 -4.46 -22.18
N TRP A 244 -12.93 -3.22 -22.34
CA TRP A 244 -13.16 -2.13 -21.40
C TRP A 244 -14.48 -1.42 -21.68
N GLY A 245 -15.13 -0.92 -20.62
CA GLY A 245 -16.39 -0.16 -20.71
C GLY A 245 -17.65 -1.03 -20.73
N ASP A 246 -17.50 -2.34 -20.91
CA ASP A 246 -18.56 -3.31 -20.63
C ASP A 246 -18.75 -3.45 -19.09
N PRO A 247 -19.90 -3.98 -18.60
CA PRO A 247 -20.06 -4.31 -17.20
C PRO A 247 -18.89 -5.16 -16.67
N ALA A 248 -18.24 -4.68 -15.61
CA ALA A 248 -17.07 -5.34 -15.05
C ALA A 248 -17.40 -6.76 -14.59
N THR A 249 -16.50 -7.71 -14.87
CA THR A 249 -16.58 -9.06 -14.33
C THR A 249 -15.50 -9.27 -13.27
N ALA A 250 -15.76 -10.15 -12.32
CA ALA A 250 -14.77 -10.53 -11.33
C ALA A 250 -13.52 -11.10 -12.01
N LEU A 251 -12.33 -10.71 -11.56
CA LEU A 251 -11.07 -11.25 -12.09
C LEU A 251 -10.91 -12.75 -11.72
N TRP A 252 -11.35 -13.12 -10.51
CA TRP A 252 -11.46 -14.50 -10.01
C TRP A 252 -12.56 -14.55 -8.93
N PRO A 253 -13.07 -15.74 -8.52
CA PRO A 253 -14.28 -15.84 -7.70
C PRO A 253 -14.06 -15.70 -6.19
N ASP A 254 -12.82 -15.68 -5.71
CA ASP A 254 -12.55 -15.60 -4.27
C ASP A 254 -12.98 -14.27 -3.67
N ARG A 255 -13.29 -14.29 -2.38
CA ARG A 255 -13.52 -13.09 -1.59
C ARG A 255 -12.18 -12.43 -1.28
N VAL A 256 -12.08 -11.14 -1.58
CA VAL A 256 -10.83 -10.37 -1.44
C VAL A 256 -11.06 -9.19 -0.50
N GLY A 257 -10.02 -8.83 0.26
CA GLY A 257 -9.93 -7.62 1.06
C GLY A 257 -8.55 -6.98 0.93
N GLU A 258 -8.44 -5.75 1.40
CA GLU A 258 -7.22 -4.92 1.49
C GLU A 258 -6.23 -5.17 0.36
N MET A 259 -6.41 -4.43 -0.73
CA MET A 259 -5.61 -4.61 -1.93
C MET A 259 -4.51 -3.56 -2.00
N SER A 260 -3.37 -3.94 -2.60
CA SER A 260 -2.31 -3.04 -2.97
C SER A 260 -1.79 -3.42 -4.35
N ILE A 261 -2.11 -2.62 -5.37
CA ILE A 261 -1.58 -2.79 -6.72
C ILE A 261 -0.54 -1.71 -7.03
N ARG A 262 0.60 -2.13 -7.58
CA ARG A 262 1.67 -1.25 -8.03
C ARG A 262 2.14 -1.65 -9.43
N LEU A 263 2.67 -0.67 -10.16
CA LEU A 263 3.42 -0.91 -11.39
C LEU A 263 4.91 -1.01 -11.02
N ILE A 264 5.49 -2.20 -11.11
CA ILE A 264 6.89 -2.48 -10.78
C ILE A 264 7.56 -3.07 -12.02
N ASP A 265 8.61 -2.42 -12.53
CA ASP A 265 9.33 -2.84 -13.75
C ASP A 265 8.39 -3.10 -14.96
N GLY A 266 7.36 -2.25 -15.08
CA GLY A 266 6.35 -2.34 -16.13
C GLY A 266 5.39 -3.54 -15.98
N LYS A 267 5.30 -4.14 -14.79
CA LYS A 267 4.40 -5.27 -14.47
C LYS A 267 3.38 -4.85 -13.43
N ALA A 268 2.17 -5.36 -13.56
CA ALA A 268 1.14 -5.23 -12.54
C ALA A 268 1.44 -6.21 -11.40
N VAL A 269 1.75 -5.69 -10.22
CA VAL A 269 1.98 -6.48 -9.00
C VAL A 269 0.86 -6.17 -8.03
N LEU A 270 0.07 -7.19 -7.68
CA LEU A 270 -1.07 -7.07 -6.78
C LEU A 270 -0.85 -7.96 -5.55
N SER A 271 -0.82 -7.34 -4.37
CA SER A 271 -0.88 -8.01 -3.07
C SER A 271 -2.26 -7.80 -2.44
N TYR A 272 -2.83 -8.82 -1.81
CA TYR A 272 -4.18 -8.77 -1.26
C TYR A 272 -4.41 -9.79 -0.14
N PHE A 273 -5.43 -9.52 0.69
CA PHE A 273 -5.97 -10.51 1.62
C PHE A 273 -7.03 -11.38 0.93
N ASN A 274 -6.84 -12.70 0.93
CA ASN A 274 -7.83 -13.66 0.44
C ASN A 274 -8.74 -14.09 1.60
N ALA A 275 -9.94 -13.53 1.69
CA ALA A 275 -10.92 -13.84 2.72
C ALA A 275 -11.62 -15.19 2.52
N THR A 276 -11.44 -15.87 1.37
CA THR A 276 -11.85 -17.27 1.20
C THR A 276 -10.93 -18.21 1.99
N THR A 277 -9.62 -18.00 1.91
CA THR A 277 -8.61 -18.89 2.51
C THR A 277 -8.04 -18.40 3.84
N GLY A 278 -8.14 -17.10 4.10
CA GLY A 278 -7.47 -16.40 5.20
C GLY A 278 -6.01 -16.03 4.92
N ASN A 279 -5.51 -16.29 3.70
CA ASN A 279 -4.10 -16.06 3.36
C ASN A 279 -3.83 -14.63 2.88
N MET A 280 -2.55 -14.23 2.93
CA MET A 280 -2.04 -13.11 2.14
C MET A 280 -1.45 -13.63 0.85
N GLU A 281 -1.88 -13.07 -0.27
CA GLU A 281 -1.54 -13.57 -1.60
C GLU A 281 -1.03 -12.45 -2.51
N MET A 282 -0.22 -12.83 -3.49
CA MET A 282 0.34 -11.93 -4.48
C MET A 282 0.24 -12.53 -5.89
N ARG A 283 -0.01 -11.67 -6.87
CA ARG A 283 -0.05 -11.98 -8.30
C ARG A 283 0.79 -10.98 -9.07
N VAL A 284 1.52 -11.46 -10.07
CA VAL A 284 2.33 -10.65 -11.00
C VAL A 284 1.84 -10.92 -12.43
N ALA A 285 1.64 -9.87 -13.21
CA ALA A 285 1.19 -9.96 -14.59
C ALA A 285 1.85 -8.91 -15.49
N ASP A 286 1.97 -9.21 -16.79
CA ASP A 286 2.45 -8.25 -17.79
C ASP A 286 1.48 -7.09 -17.99
N ASP A 287 0.17 -7.38 -17.93
CA ASP A 287 -0.91 -6.41 -18.03
C ASP A 287 -1.94 -6.67 -16.92
N PRO A 288 -2.54 -5.63 -16.29
CA PRO A 288 -3.50 -5.82 -15.20
C PRO A 288 -4.72 -6.66 -15.60
N THR A 289 -5.10 -6.73 -16.88
CA THR A 289 -6.20 -7.57 -17.36
C THR A 289 -5.93 -9.07 -17.22
N GLN A 290 -4.65 -9.47 -17.06
CA GLN A 290 -4.21 -10.86 -16.92
C GLN A 290 -4.13 -11.32 -15.47
N LEU A 291 -4.36 -10.45 -14.48
CA LEU A 291 -4.28 -10.80 -13.06
C LEU A 291 -5.18 -11.98 -12.67
N GLY A 292 -6.33 -12.14 -13.35
CA GLY A 292 -7.26 -13.26 -13.11
C GLY A 292 -6.66 -14.65 -13.35
N THR A 293 -5.68 -14.76 -14.25
CA THR A 293 -5.02 -16.01 -14.62
C THR A 293 -3.54 -16.08 -14.22
N ALA A 294 -3.01 -15.01 -13.63
CA ALA A 294 -1.64 -14.96 -13.13
C ALA A 294 -1.39 -16.03 -12.04
N PRO A 295 -0.15 -16.55 -11.92
CA PRO A 295 0.20 -17.45 -10.83
C PRO A 295 0.02 -16.75 -9.47
N VAL A 296 -0.37 -17.54 -8.46
CA VAL A 296 -0.58 -17.05 -7.09
C VAL A 296 0.61 -17.42 -6.23
N THR A 297 1.26 -16.42 -5.64
CA THR A 297 2.22 -16.61 -4.55
C THR A 297 1.49 -16.44 -3.22
N THR A 298 1.53 -17.43 -2.35
CA THR A 298 1.05 -17.27 -0.97
C THR A 298 2.15 -16.62 -0.13
N VAL A 299 1.98 -15.34 0.20
CA VAL A 299 2.94 -14.60 1.01
C VAL A 299 2.88 -15.07 2.46
N VAL A 300 1.68 -15.17 3.03
CA VAL A 300 1.48 -15.66 4.40
C VAL A 300 0.32 -16.63 4.42
N TYR A 301 0.56 -17.80 5.02
CA TYR A 301 -0.48 -18.77 5.32
C TYR A 301 -1.17 -18.41 6.63
N ALA A 302 -2.49 -18.33 6.61
CA ALA A 302 -3.28 -18.22 7.84
C ALA A 302 -2.99 -19.43 8.74
N SER A 303 -2.80 -19.17 10.03
CA SER A 303 -2.60 -20.19 11.05
C SER A 303 -3.40 -19.90 12.31
N ASP A 304 -3.45 -20.88 13.21
CA ASP A 304 -3.91 -20.63 14.57
C ASP A 304 -2.98 -19.66 15.30
N TRP A 305 -3.55 -18.94 16.28
CA TRP A 305 -2.73 -18.14 17.19
C TRP A 305 -1.84 -19.05 18.05
N PRO A 306 -0.58 -18.66 18.25
CA PRO A 306 0.29 -19.29 19.23
C PRO A 306 -0.12 -18.94 20.66
N ASP A 307 0.50 -19.63 21.62
CA ASP A 307 0.48 -19.30 23.04
C ASP A 307 1.93 -19.12 23.53
N PRO A 308 2.39 -17.90 23.86
CA PRO A 308 1.62 -16.64 23.91
C PRO A 308 1.33 -16.05 22.52
N ALA A 309 0.28 -15.23 22.42
CA ALA A 309 -0.26 -14.69 21.16
C ALA A 309 0.71 -13.77 20.40
N GLU A 310 1.65 -13.15 21.11
CA GLU A 310 2.66 -12.24 20.56
C GLU A 310 3.76 -12.98 19.79
N THR A 311 3.90 -14.29 20.03
CA THR A 311 4.95 -15.13 19.44
C THR A 311 4.86 -15.12 17.93
N LEU A 312 6.01 -14.95 17.29
CA LEU A 312 6.18 -15.13 15.86
C LEU A 312 7.06 -16.36 15.61
N PRO A 313 6.76 -17.19 14.58
CA PRO A 313 7.60 -18.34 14.25
C PRO A 313 8.99 -17.88 13.76
N PRO A 314 9.94 -18.77 13.45
CA PRO A 314 11.17 -18.36 12.74
C PRO A 314 10.89 -17.54 11.46
N PRO A 315 11.76 -16.59 11.06
CA PRO A 315 11.52 -15.70 9.92
C PRO A 315 11.16 -16.37 8.59
N GLU A 316 11.72 -17.56 8.33
CA GLU A 316 11.51 -18.39 7.15
C GLU A 316 10.16 -19.13 7.14
N VAL A 317 9.45 -19.12 8.27
CA VAL A 317 8.12 -19.72 8.39
C VAL A 317 7.06 -18.63 8.22
N ASN A 318 6.48 -18.54 7.03
CA ASN A 318 5.49 -17.54 6.66
C ASN A 318 4.06 -17.90 7.11
N ARG A 319 3.89 -18.15 8.42
CA ARG A 319 2.58 -18.39 9.05
C ARG A 319 2.22 -17.26 10.00
N LEU A 320 0.97 -16.81 9.95
CA LEU A 320 0.45 -15.77 10.82
C LEU A 320 -1.01 -16.00 11.15
N ALA A 321 -1.40 -15.73 12.39
CA ALA A 321 -2.78 -15.76 12.79
C ALA A 321 -3.50 -14.46 12.44
N GLN A 322 -4.68 -14.59 11.81
CA GLN A 322 -5.56 -13.50 11.39
C GLN A 322 -4.83 -12.37 10.62
N PRO A 323 -4.09 -12.68 9.53
CA PRO A 323 -3.46 -11.66 8.71
C PRO A 323 -4.51 -10.88 7.89
N TYR A 324 -4.19 -9.64 7.55
CA TYR A 324 -4.92 -8.82 6.56
C TYR A 324 -4.02 -7.65 6.12
N GLY A 325 -4.47 -6.79 5.20
CA GLY A 325 -3.62 -5.71 4.66
C GLY A 325 -2.80 -6.21 3.47
N GLY A 326 -1.47 -6.14 3.52
CA GLY A 326 -0.60 -6.58 2.44
C GLY A 326 -0.18 -5.43 1.52
N TYR A 327 0.21 -4.29 2.09
CA TYR A 327 0.54 -3.09 1.34
C TYR A 327 1.98 -3.12 0.85
N ILE A 328 2.17 -2.89 -0.45
CA ILE A 328 3.47 -2.95 -1.12
C ILE A 328 4.27 -1.68 -0.80
N SER A 329 5.53 -1.88 -0.38
CA SER A 329 6.49 -0.81 -0.13
C SER A 329 6.94 -0.12 -1.42
N PRO A 330 7.16 1.20 -1.39
CA PRO A 330 8.04 1.87 -2.32
C PRO A 330 9.39 1.13 -2.41
N ALA A 331 10.04 1.22 -3.57
CA ALA A 331 11.31 0.58 -3.90
C ALA A 331 11.34 -0.96 -3.93
N SER A 332 10.18 -1.63 -3.79
CA SER A 332 10.03 -3.04 -4.14
C SER A 332 10.46 -3.32 -5.59
N THR A 333 11.14 -4.45 -5.81
CA THR A 333 11.49 -4.98 -7.14
C THR A 333 10.73 -6.27 -7.42
N LEU A 334 10.80 -6.81 -8.64
CA LEU A 334 10.19 -8.11 -8.94
C LEU A 334 10.89 -9.29 -8.28
N ASP A 335 12.13 -9.14 -7.82
CA ASP A 335 12.89 -10.19 -7.14
C ASP A 335 12.78 -10.08 -5.60
N GLU A 336 12.42 -8.90 -5.10
CA GLU A 336 12.15 -8.65 -3.68
C GLU A 336 11.03 -7.60 -3.55
N VAL A 337 9.79 -8.07 -3.47
CA VAL A 337 8.66 -7.22 -3.10
C VAL A 337 8.57 -7.17 -1.58
N ARG A 338 8.56 -5.96 -1.02
CA ARG A 338 8.35 -5.76 0.42
C ARG A 338 6.89 -5.45 0.70
N VAL A 339 6.28 -6.21 1.60
CA VAL A 339 4.84 -6.08 1.92
C VAL A 339 4.59 -5.98 3.42
N PHE A 340 3.57 -5.21 3.76
CA PHE A 340 3.21 -4.87 5.14
C PHE A 340 1.85 -5.47 5.48
N ILE A 341 1.86 -6.46 6.38
CA ILE A 341 0.72 -7.28 6.73
C ILE A 341 0.31 -6.98 8.17
N SER A 342 -0.95 -6.62 8.35
CA SER A 342 -1.54 -6.39 9.66
C SER A 342 -1.93 -7.71 10.34
N GLN A 343 -1.90 -7.70 11.66
CA GLN A 343 -2.33 -8.80 12.52
C GLN A 343 -3.14 -8.23 13.67
N TRP A 344 -4.33 -8.80 13.90
CA TRP A 344 -5.21 -8.41 15.00
C TRP A 344 -5.82 -9.61 15.71
N ASN A 345 -5.53 -9.76 17.01
CA ASN A 345 -6.16 -10.78 17.85
C ASN A 345 -7.57 -10.38 18.26
N THR A 346 -8.57 -10.98 17.60
CA THR A 346 -10.00 -10.73 17.91
C THR A 346 -10.63 -11.77 18.85
N ARG A 347 -9.84 -12.67 19.44
CA ARG A 347 -10.35 -13.67 20.40
C ARG A 347 -10.92 -12.99 21.67
N PRO A 348 -11.79 -13.66 22.45
CA PRO A 348 -12.24 -13.15 23.74
C PRO A 348 -11.06 -12.83 24.66
N ARG A 349 -11.09 -11.65 25.31
CA ARG A 349 -9.94 -11.07 26.05
C ARG A 349 -8.68 -10.80 25.19
N GLY A 350 -8.84 -10.76 23.87
CA GLY A 350 -7.86 -10.31 22.90
C GLY A 350 -7.80 -8.79 22.80
N GLY A 351 -7.46 -8.27 21.62
CA GLY A 351 -7.14 -6.87 21.36
C GLY A 351 -5.64 -6.61 21.21
N THR A 352 -4.81 -7.61 21.51
CA THR A 352 -3.36 -7.62 21.33
C THR A 352 -2.87 -8.99 20.84
N PRO A 353 -1.88 -9.07 19.93
CA PRO A 353 -1.28 -7.94 19.24
C PRO A 353 -2.24 -7.28 18.23
N TYR A 354 -2.01 -5.99 18.00
CA TYR A 354 -2.61 -5.19 16.95
C TYR A 354 -1.51 -4.35 16.29
N ARG A 355 -0.94 -4.93 15.24
CA ARG A 355 0.36 -4.51 14.69
C ARG A 355 0.45 -4.77 13.19
N VAL A 356 1.45 -4.15 12.57
CA VAL A 356 1.87 -4.36 11.19
C VAL A 356 3.23 -5.04 11.17
N ILE A 357 3.41 -6.02 10.28
CA ILE A 357 4.61 -6.84 10.15
C ILE A 357 5.08 -6.78 8.70
N GLN A 358 6.38 -6.53 8.52
CA GLN A 358 7.05 -6.46 7.23
C GLN A 358 7.55 -7.84 6.78
N TYR A 359 7.35 -8.15 5.51
CA TYR A 359 7.83 -9.34 4.83
C TYR A 359 8.52 -8.96 3.51
N ALA A 360 9.48 -9.75 3.09
CA ALA A 360 10.06 -9.76 1.75
C ALA A 360 9.61 -11.01 1.00
N VAL A 361 9.26 -10.88 -0.26
CA VAL A 361 8.83 -12.00 -1.13
C VAL A 361 9.43 -11.86 -2.52
N ASN A 362 9.96 -12.94 -3.07
CA ASN A 362 10.19 -13.05 -4.52
C ASN A 362 8.95 -13.74 -5.12
N PRO A 363 8.01 -13.00 -5.74
CA PRO A 363 6.80 -13.62 -6.25
C PRO A 363 7.06 -14.54 -7.45
N LEU A 364 6.21 -15.55 -7.60
CA LEU A 364 6.08 -16.30 -8.85
C LEU A 364 5.71 -15.35 -9.99
N LYS A 365 6.42 -15.48 -11.11
CA LYS A 365 6.19 -14.69 -12.32
C LYS A 365 5.71 -15.62 -13.45
N PRO A 366 4.81 -15.18 -14.33
CA PRO A 366 4.26 -16.03 -15.39
C PRO A 366 5.26 -16.42 -16.50
N TRP A 367 6.46 -15.84 -16.51
CA TRP A 367 7.51 -16.09 -17.51
C TRP A 367 8.71 -16.89 -16.98
N GLU A 368 8.70 -17.27 -15.70
CA GLU A 368 9.67 -18.19 -15.08
C GLU A 368 9.05 -19.59 -14.96
#